data_AF-A0A1C7WG21-F1
#
_entry.id   AF-A0A1C7WG21-F1
#
_cell.length_a   1.000
_cell.length_b   1.000
_cell.length_c   1.000
_cell.angle_alpha   90.00
_cell.angle_beta   90.00
_cell.angle_gamma   90.00
#
_symmetry.space_group_name_H-M   'P 1'
#
loop_
_entity.id
_entity.type
_entity.pdbx_description
1 polymer ?
#
loop_
_entity_poly.entity_id
_entity_poly.type
_entity_poly.pdbx_seq_one_letter_code
_entity_poly.pdbx_strand_id
1 'polypeptide(L)'
;MNKPFYKAANAVIKMYAWRQEHASEKCPAHSMSEIHLVCKALNDIALSAAYAAHADEAIEILQLTSDWPMGKSPEFFPLESAGVPA
;
A
#
# COMPACT_ATOMS: atom_id res chain seq x y z
N MET A 1 4.51 -16.08 9.22
CA MET A 1 5.82 -15.48 8.91
C MET A 1 5.71 -13.96 9.01
N ASN A 2 6.67 -13.24 9.61
CA ASN A 2 6.60 -11.77 9.71
C ASN A 2 6.58 -11.16 8.30
N LYS A 3 5.62 -10.28 8.00
CA LYS A 3 5.43 -9.60 6.70
C LYS A 3 5.78 -8.10 6.81
N PRO A 4 7.08 -7.74 6.88
CA PRO A 4 7.50 -6.38 7.15
C PRO A 4 7.11 -5.41 6.03
N PHE A 5 7.08 -5.86 4.77
CA PHE A 5 6.77 -5.00 3.62
C PHE A 5 5.27 -4.78 3.48
N TYR A 6 4.43 -5.75 3.82
CA TYR A 6 2.99 -5.53 4.01
C TYR A 6 2.70 -4.54 5.12
N LYS A 7 3.43 -4.60 6.24
CA LYS A 7 3.28 -3.61 7.31
C LYS A 7 3.61 -2.21 6.81
N ALA A 8 4.69 -2.06 6.05
CA ALA A 8 5.08 -0.77 5.45
C ALA A 8 4.05 -0.29 4.40
N ALA A 9 3.61 -1.17 3.50
CA ALA A 9 2.59 -0.87 2.49
C ALA A 9 1.26 -0.44 3.12
N ASN A 10 0.83 -1.14 4.17
CA ASN A 10 -0.37 -0.78 4.94
C ASN A 10 -0.25 0.58 5.62
N ALA A 11 0.95 0.99 6.06
CA ALA A 11 1.16 2.34 6.58
C ALA A 11 0.96 3.41 5.49
N VAL A 12 1.45 3.15 4.27
CA VAL A 12 1.21 4.02 3.10
C VAL A 12 -0.29 4.10 2.75
N ILE A 13 -0.99 2.97 2.73
CA ILE A 13 -2.44 2.92 2.47
C ILE A 13 -3.22 3.69 3.56
N LYS A 14 -2.81 3.58 4.84
CA LYS A 14 -3.40 4.36 5.95
C LYS A 14 -3.19 5.86 5.76
N MET A 15 -1.99 6.29 5.37
CA MET A 15 -1.71 7.71 5.11
C MET A 15 -2.56 8.24 3.95
N TYR A 16 -2.73 7.44 2.90
CA TYR A 16 -3.65 7.77 1.82
C TYR A 16 -5.07 7.95 2.33
N ALA A 17 -5.62 6.98 3.07
CA ALA A 17 -6.98 7.04 3.62
C ALA A 17 -7.18 8.27 4.51
N TRP A 18 -6.25 8.55 5.42
CA TRP A 18 -6.26 9.74 6.26
C TRP A 18 -6.29 11.03 5.42
N ARG A 19 -5.50 11.10 4.34
CA ARG A 19 -5.53 12.26 3.46
C ARG A 19 -6.87 12.40 2.72
N GLN A 20 -7.57 11.31 2.42
CA GLN A 20 -8.89 11.37 1.79
C GLN A 20 -9.94 11.99 2.72
N GLU A 21 -9.85 11.70 4.02
CA GLU A 21 -10.70 12.32 5.05
C GLU A 21 -10.42 13.83 5.21
N HIS A 22 -9.22 14.28 4.85
CA HIS A 22 -8.78 15.68 4.95
C HIS A 22 -8.75 16.39 3.59
N ALA A 23 -9.50 15.89 2.60
CA ALA A 23 -9.61 16.50 1.30
C ALA A 23 -10.20 17.91 1.36
N SER A 24 -9.86 18.74 0.36
CA SER A 24 -10.40 20.09 0.21
C SER A 24 -10.65 20.40 -1.26
N GLU A 25 -11.34 21.50 -1.57
CA GLU A 25 -11.57 21.91 -2.98
C GLU A 25 -10.26 22.10 -3.77
N LYS A 26 -9.19 22.55 -3.10
CA LYS A 26 -7.86 22.73 -3.72
C LYS A 26 -7.10 21.42 -3.89
N CYS A 27 -7.47 20.38 -3.15
CA CYS A 27 -6.85 19.07 -3.17
C CYS A 27 -7.97 18.01 -3.09
N PRO A 28 -8.65 17.73 -4.22
CA PRO A 28 -9.83 16.86 -4.26
C PRO A 28 -9.48 15.44 -3.81
N ALA A 29 -10.37 14.74 -3.13
CA ALA A 29 -10.16 13.34 -2.78
C ALA A 29 -9.98 12.48 -4.03
N HIS A 30 -9.17 11.43 -3.93
CA HIS A 30 -8.99 10.40 -4.93
C HIS A 30 -8.52 10.92 -6.29
N SER A 31 -7.80 12.05 -6.31
CA SER A 31 -7.28 12.57 -7.56
C SER A 31 -6.24 11.61 -8.16
N MET A 32 -6.17 11.54 -9.48
CA MET A 32 -5.20 10.69 -10.16
C MET A 32 -3.75 11.01 -9.75
N SER A 33 -3.46 12.27 -9.46
CA SER A 33 -2.15 12.71 -8.95
C SER A 33 -1.79 12.06 -7.63
N GLU A 34 -2.75 11.92 -6.70
CA GLU A 34 -2.50 11.24 -5.42
C GLU A 34 -2.36 9.74 -5.58
N ILE A 35 -3.23 9.13 -6.39
CA ILE A 35 -3.15 7.70 -6.68
C ILE A 35 -1.75 7.39 -7.24
N HIS A 36 -1.25 8.23 -8.15
CA HIS A 36 0.09 8.09 -8.70
C HIS A 36 1.19 8.22 -7.63
N LEU A 37 1.11 9.21 -6.74
CA LEU A 37 2.08 9.40 -5.65
C LEU A 37 2.12 8.20 -4.70
N VAL A 38 0.94 7.66 -4.35
CA VAL A 38 0.82 6.51 -3.45
C VAL A 38 1.34 5.25 -4.13
N CYS A 39 0.98 5.03 -5.40
CA CYS A 39 1.50 3.90 -6.18
C CYS A 39 3.03 3.96 -6.32
N LYS A 40 3.62 5.15 -6.50
CA LYS A 40 5.07 5.31 -6.50
C LYS A 40 5.68 4.87 -5.16
N ALA A 41 5.14 5.33 -4.03
CA ALA A 41 5.66 4.95 -2.72
C ALA A 41 5.55 3.43 -2.48
N LEU A 42 4.46 2.81 -2.91
CA LEU A 42 4.28 1.35 -2.86
C LEU A 42 5.27 0.61 -3.77
N ASN A 43 5.55 1.12 -4.97
CA ASN A 43 6.57 0.55 -5.86
C ASN A 43 7.98 0.62 -5.27
N ASP A 44 8.32 1.71 -4.58
CA ASP A 44 9.60 1.83 -3.86
C ASP A 44 9.70 0.79 -2.71
N ILE A 45 8.59 0.48 -2.04
CA ILE A 45 8.51 -0.62 -1.06
C ILE A 45 8.66 -1.99 -1.73
N ALA A 46 7.97 -2.22 -2.85
CA ALA A 46 8.05 -3.48 -3.58
C ALA A 46 9.47 -3.76 -4.09
N LEU A 47 10.17 -2.73 -4.58
CA LEU A 47 11.58 -2.81 -4.97
C LEU A 47 12.46 -3.21 -3.78
N SER A 48 12.22 -2.60 -2.62
CA SER A 48 12.93 -2.94 -1.38
C SER A 48 12.66 -4.39 -0.93
N ALA A 49 11.41 -4.85 -1.08
CA ALA A 49 11.01 -6.23 -0.78
C ALA A 49 11.71 -7.23 -1.72
N ALA A 50 11.75 -6.94 -3.02
CA ALA A 50 12.45 -7.76 -4.01
C ALA A 50 13.95 -7.86 -3.70
N TYR A 51 14.59 -6.72 -3.37
CA TYR A 51 16.00 -6.68 -2.97
C TYR A 51 16.28 -7.51 -1.70
N ALA A 52 15.34 -7.52 -0.75
CA ALA A 52 15.44 -8.27 0.50
C ALA A 52 15.03 -9.75 0.38
N ALA A 53 14.76 -10.26 -0.83
CA ALA A 53 14.27 -11.62 -1.10
C ALA A 53 12.86 -11.93 -0.51
N HIS A 54 12.00 -10.91 -0.36
CA HIS A 54 10.57 -11.04 -0.04
C HIS A 54 9.73 -10.97 -1.33
N ALA A 55 9.91 -11.97 -2.21
CA ALA A 55 9.36 -11.94 -3.57
C ALA A 55 7.81 -11.96 -3.61
N ASP A 56 7.17 -12.65 -2.69
CA ASP A 56 5.71 -12.70 -2.57
C ASP A 56 5.12 -11.33 -2.19
N GLU A 57 5.70 -10.67 -1.17
CA GLU A 57 5.27 -9.33 -0.79
C GLU A 57 5.50 -8.33 -1.94
N ALA A 58 6.62 -8.44 -2.65
CA ALA A 58 6.93 -7.59 -3.80
C ALA A 58 5.89 -7.76 -4.93
N ILE A 59 5.56 -9.00 -5.32
CA ILE A 59 4.62 -9.30 -6.41
C ILE A 59 3.23 -8.77 -6.08
N GLU A 60 2.73 -9.01 -4.86
CA GLU A 60 1.39 -8.57 -4.47
C GLU A 60 1.30 -7.03 -4.39
N ILE A 61 2.34 -6.36 -3.89
CA ILE A 61 2.38 -4.88 -3.88
C ILE A 61 2.40 -4.33 -5.30
N LEU A 62 3.20 -4.91 -6.21
CA LEU A 62 3.23 -4.49 -7.62
C LEU A 62 1.86 -4.70 -8.30
N GLN A 63 1.19 -5.81 -8.02
CA GLN A 63 -0.15 -6.09 -8.57
C GLN A 63 -1.16 -5.03 -8.10
N LEU A 64 -1.15 -4.67 -6.81
CA LEU A 64 -2.02 -3.63 -6.26
C LEU A 64 -1.82 -2.30 -6.99
N THR A 65 -0.57 -1.86 -7.17
CA THR A 65 -0.25 -0.57 -7.82
C THR A 65 -0.58 -0.55 -9.32
N SER A 66 -0.59 -1.71 -9.97
CA SER A 66 -1.00 -1.84 -11.38
C SER A 66 -2.51 -1.72 -11.54
N ASP A 67 -3.25 -2.27 -10.58
CA ASP A 67 -4.71 -2.34 -10.59
C ASP A 67 -5.39 -1.05 -10.11
N TRP A 68 -4.78 -0.34 -9.16
CA TRP A 68 -5.41 0.80 -8.51
C TRP A 68 -5.74 1.97 -9.47
N PRO A 69 -4.84 2.40 -10.39
CA PRO A 69 -5.18 3.42 -11.38
C PRO A 69 -6.35 3.03 -12.30
N MET A 70 -6.71 1.74 -12.39
CA MET A 70 -7.85 1.24 -13.14
C MET A 70 -9.17 1.32 -12.35
N GLY A 71 -9.17 1.96 -11.18
CA GLY A 71 -10.35 2.19 -10.35
C GLY A 71 -10.61 1.11 -9.30
N LYS A 72 -9.70 0.15 -9.11
CA LYS A 72 -9.81 -0.80 -8.00
C LYS A 72 -9.39 -0.13 -6.70
N SER A 73 -10.30 -0.07 -5.73
CA SER A 73 -9.97 0.42 -4.39
C SER A 73 -8.96 -0.53 -3.74
N PRO A 74 -7.89 -0.03 -3.12
CA PRO A 74 -6.91 -0.87 -2.45
C PRO A 74 -7.49 -1.48 -1.18
N GLU A 75 -7.16 -2.74 -0.92
CA GLU A 75 -7.36 -3.39 0.37
C GLU A 75 -6.05 -3.42 1.16
N PHE A 76 -6.15 -3.53 2.49
CA PHE A 76 -4.98 -3.76 3.31
C PHE A 76 -4.43 -5.17 3.09
N PHE A 77 -3.10 -5.29 3.00
CA PHE A 77 -2.43 -6.57 2.96
C PHE A 77 -2.63 -7.32 4.29
N PRO A 78 -2.79 -8.66 4.26
CA PRO A 78 -2.99 -9.44 5.47
C PRO A 78 -1.73 -9.41 6.35
N LEU A 79 -1.90 -9.01 7.60
CA LEU A 79 -0.88 -9.17 8.64
C LEU A 79 -1.28 -10.39 9.47
N GLU A 80 -0.43 -11.41 9.56
CA GLU A 80 -0.66 -12.49 10.53
C GLU A 80 -0.75 -11.86 11.93
N SER A 81 -1.84 -12.14 12.65
CA SER A 81 -1.91 -11.81 14.06
C SER A 81 -0.80 -12.58 14.76
N ALA A 82 0.10 -11.89 15.46
CA ALA A 82 0.97 -12.55 16.42
C ALA A 82 0.07 -13.42 17.31
N GLY A 83 0.20 -14.75 17.19
CA GLY A 83 -0.62 -15.68 17.93
C GLY A 83 -0.57 -15.31 19.40
N VAL A 84 -1.73 -15.05 20.00
CA VAL A 84 -1.83 -14.94 21.45
C VAL A 84 -1.49 -16.34 21.98
N PRO A 85 -0.40 -16.52 22.74
CA PRO A 85 -0.19 -17.80 23.40
C PRO A 85 -1.32 -17.97 24.42
N ALA A 86 -2.06 -19.07 24.28
CA ALA A 86 -3.04 -19.52 25.26
C ALA A 86 -2.36 -19.97 26.55
#